data_AF-A0A7F8R915-F1
#
_entry.id   AF-A0A7F8R915-F1
#
_cell.length_a   1.000
_cell.length_b   1.000
_cell.length_c   1.000
_cell.angle_alpha   90.00
_cell.angle_beta   90.00
_cell.angle_gamma   90.00
#
_symmetry.space_group_name_H-M   'P 1'
#
loop_
_entity.id
_entity.type
_entity.pdbx_description
1 polymer ?
#
loop_
_entity_poly.entity_id
_entity_poly.type
_entity_poly.pdbx_seq_one_letter_code
_entity_poly.pdbx_strand_id
1 'polypeptide(L)'
;MYGQQYTFFSLDQPGSEQLAALADVLLNKPGFGNRCLKEEWLLEYPCGNSTPWKTPSVSPNITHLFQKQKWTPEDPSPSCMCSTREKLTMLPECPEGAGGLPPPQRIQRSTEILQDLTNRNISDFLVKTYPALIRSSLKSKFWVNEQRYGGISIGGKLPVLPITAEALVEFLSHLGQMMNVSGGPITREASKEMPAFLKHLETEDNIKVWFNNKGWHALVSFLNVAHNAILRAGLHKDKDPEEYGITVTSQPLNLTKEQLSEITV
;
A
#
# COMPACT_ATOMS: atom_id res chain seq x y z
N MET A 1 -5.63 -12.27 10.73
CA MET A 1 -6.07 -11.22 11.68
C MET A 1 -7.50 -10.83 11.41
N TYR A 2 -7.80 -10.35 10.21
CA TYR A 2 -9.19 -10.13 9.76
C TYR A 2 -9.74 -11.40 9.11
N GLY A 3 -11.07 -11.52 9.03
CA GLY A 3 -11.73 -12.56 8.25
C GLY A 3 -11.55 -12.36 6.74
N GLN A 4 -12.42 -12.94 5.93
CA GLN A 4 -12.38 -12.73 4.49
C GLN A 4 -12.54 -11.22 4.17
N GLN A 5 -11.58 -10.68 3.42
CA GLN A 5 -11.47 -9.26 3.09
C GLN A 5 -11.07 -9.07 1.64
N TYR A 6 -11.36 -7.90 1.10
CA TYR A 6 -10.77 -7.38 -0.12
C TYR A 6 -9.47 -6.66 0.21
N THR A 7 -8.42 -6.97 -0.55
CA THR A 7 -7.20 -6.18 -0.60
C THR A 7 -6.84 -5.94 -2.07
N PHE A 8 -5.86 -5.09 -2.32
CA PHE A 8 -5.45 -4.77 -3.66
C PHE A 8 -3.94 -4.63 -3.76
N PHE A 9 -3.45 -4.84 -4.97
CA PHE A 9 -2.13 -4.38 -5.36
C PHE A 9 -2.27 -3.45 -6.58
N SER A 10 -1.31 -2.56 -6.78
CA SER A 10 -1.17 -1.76 -7.99
C SER A 10 0.30 -1.68 -8.37
N LEU A 11 0.62 -1.89 -9.65
CA LEU A 11 1.93 -1.60 -10.19
C LEU A 11 1.87 -0.25 -10.90
N ASP A 12 2.24 0.83 -10.21
CA ASP A 12 2.06 2.19 -10.70
C ASP A 12 3.00 2.52 -11.86
N GLN A 13 4.22 1.99 -11.86
CA GLN A 13 5.15 2.05 -12.99
C GLN A 13 5.87 0.72 -13.22
N PRO A 14 5.59 0.00 -14.32
CA PRO A 14 6.35 -1.16 -14.73
C PRO A 14 7.64 -0.71 -15.42
N GLY A 15 8.80 -0.87 -14.78
CA GLY A 15 10.06 -0.46 -15.41
C GLY A 15 11.34 -0.99 -14.78
N SER A 16 11.32 -1.40 -13.52
CA SER A 16 12.47 -1.95 -12.79
C SER A 16 12.27 -3.44 -12.53
N GLU A 17 13.32 -4.25 -12.79
CA GLU A 17 13.33 -5.69 -12.49
C GLU A 17 13.06 -5.94 -11.00
N GLN A 18 13.54 -5.03 -10.13
CA GLN A 18 13.32 -5.08 -8.69
C GLN A 18 11.85 -4.87 -8.33
N LEU A 19 11.16 -3.94 -9.00
CA LEU A 19 9.71 -3.72 -8.79
C LEU A 19 8.88 -4.90 -9.30
N ALA A 20 9.31 -5.53 -10.39
CA ALA A 20 8.67 -6.75 -10.90
C ALA A 20 8.84 -7.92 -9.92
N ALA A 21 10.03 -8.09 -9.33
CA ALA A 21 10.27 -9.09 -8.28
C ALA A 21 9.42 -8.84 -7.03
N LEU A 22 9.28 -7.58 -6.60
CA LEU A 22 8.39 -7.20 -5.49
C LEU A 22 6.93 -7.54 -5.78
N ALA A 23 6.46 -7.25 -7.00
CA ALA A 23 5.12 -7.63 -7.41
C ALA A 23 4.95 -9.15 -7.42
N ASP A 24 5.89 -9.88 -8.00
CA ASP A 24 5.86 -11.34 -8.09
C ASP A 24 5.71 -11.99 -6.71
N VAL A 25 6.49 -11.55 -5.72
CA VAL A 25 6.45 -12.04 -4.33
C VAL A 25 5.09 -11.80 -3.64
N LEU A 26 4.44 -10.67 -3.92
CA LEU A 26 3.11 -10.37 -3.34
C LEU A 26 2.00 -11.18 -4.01
N LEU A 27 2.21 -11.57 -5.28
CA LEU A 27 1.23 -12.25 -6.08
C LEU A 27 1.36 -13.78 -6.00
N ASN A 28 2.58 -14.30 -5.97
CA ASN A 28 2.86 -15.72 -6.00
C ASN A 28 3.28 -16.21 -4.62
N LYS A 29 3.54 -17.52 -4.49
CA LYS A 29 3.85 -18.14 -3.20
C LYS A 29 5.07 -17.44 -2.57
N PRO A 30 5.03 -17.09 -1.27
CA PRO A 30 4.03 -17.43 -0.25
C PRO A 30 2.75 -16.57 -0.24
N GLY A 31 2.73 -15.46 -0.98
CA GLY A 31 1.58 -14.56 -1.12
C GLY A 31 1.60 -13.41 -0.11
N PHE A 32 0.42 -12.89 0.19
CA PHE A 32 0.25 -11.70 1.01
C PHE A 32 0.47 -12.02 2.51
N GLY A 33 1.54 -11.47 3.10
CA GLY A 33 1.88 -11.68 4.52
C GLY A 33 2.58 -13.02 4.80
N ASN A 34 2.38 -13.57 6.00
CA ASN A 34 3.14 -14.73 6.53
C ASN A 34 2.30 -15.97 6.83
N ARG A 35 0.99 -15.94 6.56
CA ARG A 35 0.09 -17.04 6.92
C ARG A 35 0.48 -18.36 6.25
N CYS A 36 1.00 -18.30 5.01
CA CYS A 36 1.27 -19.46 4.17
C CYS A 36 2.77 -19.74 3.97
N LEU A 37 3.58 -19.51 5.01
CA LEU A 37 4.96 -19.99 5.06
C LEU A 37 4.99 -21.51 5.26
N LYS A 38 6.11 -22.16 4.88
CA LYS A 38 6.29 -23.62 4.98
C LYS A 38 6.18 -24.14 6.41
N GLU A 39 6.79 -23.45 7.36
CA GLU A 39 6.58 -23.71 8.77
C GLU A 39 5.25 -23.06 9.15
N GLU A 40 4.15 -23.83 9.08
CA GLU A 40 2.83 -23.34 9.47
C GLU A 40 2.81 -23.04 10.98
N TRP A 41 2.84 -21.77 11.35
CA TRP A 41 2.79 -21.36 12.77
C TRP A 41 1.36 -21.29 13.31
N LEU A 42 0.34 -21.28 12.44
CA LEU A 42 -1.07 -21.08 12.79
C LEU A 42 -1.94 -22.26 12.31
N LEU A 43 -1.97 -23.33 13.11
CA LEU A 43 -2.73 -24.56 12.84
C LEU A 43 -4.24 -24.33 12.65
N GLU A 44 -4.79 -23.25 13.24
CA GLU A 44 -6.21 -22.90 13.14
C GLU A 44 -6.59 -22.23 11.80
N TYR A 45 -5.61 -21.81 10.99
CA TYR A 45 -5.84 -21.05 9.75
C TYR A 45 -5.08 -21.63 8.55
N PRO A 46 -5.46 -22.85 8.10
CA PRO A 46 -4.74 -23.57 7.04
C PRO A 46 -4.75 -22.81 5.71
N CYS A 47 -3.71 -22.98 4.92
CA CYS A 47 -3.61 -22.34 3.61
C CYS A 47 -4.38 -23.09 2.52
N GLY A 48 -5.18 -22.35 1.77
CA GLY A 48 -5.95 -22.88 0.65
C GLY A 48 -5.19 -22.84 -0.67
N ASN A 49 -5.91 -23.17 -1.74
CA ASN A 49 -5.46 -22.98 -3.12
C ASN A 49 -5.80 -21.57 -3.62
N SER A 50 -4.91 -20.99 -4.42
CA SER A 50 -5.21 -19.75 -5.14
C SER A 50 -6.10 -20.03 -6.36
N THR A 51 -6.93 -19.06 -6.70
CA THR A 51 -7.77 -19.11 -7.92
C THR A 51 -7.11 -18.31 -9.05
N PRO A 52 -7.42 -18.63 -10.33
CA PRO A 52 -6.96 -17.81 -11.45
C PRO A 52 -7.61 -16.42 -11.40
N TRP A 53 -6.94 -15.44 -12.02
CA TRP A 53 -7.50 -14.10 -12.21
C TRP A 53 -8.80 -14.16 -13.00
N LYS A 54 -9.84 -13.53 -12.45
CA LYS A 54 -11.15 -13.42 -13.10
C LYS A 54 -11.70 -12.00 -12.93
N THR A 55 -12.19 -11.43 -14.02
CA THR A 55 -12.96 -10.18 -13.97
C THR A 55 -14.43 -10.50 -13.68
N PRO A 56 -15.04 -9.90 -12.65
CA PRO A 56 -16.45 -10.06 -12.37
C PRO A 56 -17.33 -9.55 -13.52
N SER A 57 -18.41 -10.27 -13.85
CA SER A 57 -19.40 -9.81 -14.82
C SER A 57 -20.22 -8.66 -14.25
N VAL A 58 -20.53 -7.67 -15.09
CA VAL A 58 -21.37 -6.51 -14.73
C VAL A 58 -22.73 -6.57 -15.44
N SER A 59 -23.68 -5.76 -14.98
CA SER A 59 -25.00 -5.66 -15.61
C SER A 59 -24.91 -5.11 -17.05
N PRO A 60 -25.89 -5.41 -17.92
CA PRO A 60 -25.95 -4.85 -19.27
C PRO A 60 -25.99 -3.31 -19.27
N ASN A 61 -26.63 -2.70 -18.27
CA ASN A 61 -26.71 -1.25 -18.11
C ASN A 61 -25.34 -0.60 -17.95
N ILE A 62 -24.49 -1.18 -17.09
CA ILE A 62 -23.11 -0.70 -16.87
C ILE A 62 -22.29 -0.91 -18.14
N THR A 63 -22.44 -2.07 -18.80
CA THR A 63 -21.75 -2.35 -20.06
C THR A 63 -22.09 -1.30 -21.13
N HIS A 64 -23.37 -0.99 -21.28
CA HIS A 64 -23.84 0.02 -22.22
C HIS A 64 -23.38 1.44 -21.85
N LEU A 65 -23.34 1.79 -20.55
CA LEU A 65 -22.82 3.06 -20.07
C LEU A 65 -21.37 3.30 -20.51
N PHE A 66 -20.50 2.29 -20.35
CA PHE A 66 -19.09 2.39 -20.78
C PHE A 66 -18.90 2.34 -22.30
N GLN A 67 -19.90 1.90 -23.07
CA GLN A 67 -19.88 1.92 -24.53
C GLN A 67 -20.38 3.24 -25.13
N LYS A 68 -21.34 3.90 -24.47
CA LYS A 68 -22.03 5.08 -25.02
C LYS A 68 -21.21 6.37 -24.93
N GLN A 69 -20.35 6.48 -23.92
CA GLN A 69 -19.59 7.70 -23.60
C GLN A 69 -18.09 7.45 -23.66
N LYS A 70 -17.33 8.45 -24.12
CA LYS A 70 -15.87 8.46 -24.03
C LYS A 70 -15.45 8.92 -22.63
N TRP A 71 -14.67 8.09 -21.96
CA TRP A 71 -14.06 8.37 -20.66
C TRP A 71 -12.60 8.81 -20.85
N THR A 72 -12.11 9.70 -20.00
CA THR A 72 -10.71 10.17 -20.04
C THR A 72 -9.95 9.66 -18.83
N PRO A 73 -8.60 9.74 -18.80
CA PRO A 73 -7.83 9.40 -17.61
C PRO A 73 -8.22 10.24 -16.38
N GLU A 74 -8.64 11.49 -16.60
CA GLU A 74 -9.06 12.43 -15.55
C GLU A 74 -10.48 12.14 -15.04
N ASP A 75 -11.38 11.74 -15.94
CA ASP A 75 -12.73 11.28 -15.61
C ASP A 75 -12.96 9.87 -16.17
N PRO A 76 -12.47 8.82 -15.48
CA PRO A 76 -12.51 7.45 -15.98
C PRO A 76 -13.86 6.77 -15.75
N SER A 77 -14.75 7.38 -14.96
CA SER A 77 -16.03 6.78 -14.55
C SER A 77 -16.98 7.84 -13.99
N PRO A 78 -18.31 7.59 -13.96
CA PRO A 78 -19.28 8.52 -13.43
C PRO A 78 -18.88 9.17 -12.10
N SER A 79 -19.11 10.48 -12.01
CA SER A 79 -18.85 11.27 -10.81
C SER A 79 -19.87 10.98 -9.71
N CYS A 80 -19.42 11.05 -8.45
CA CYS A 80 -20.29 10.94 -7.28
C CYS A 80 -20.74 12.32 -6.81
N MET A 81 -21.90 12.37 -6.15
CA MET A 81 -22.36 13.56 -5.45
C MET A 81 -21.79 13.59 -4.03
N CYS A 82 -21.10 14.68 -3.71
CA CYS A 82 -20.53 14.95 -2.40
C CYS A 82 -21.46 15.85 -1.57
N SER A 83 -21.09 16.08 -0.30
CA SER A 83 -21.82 16.97 0.58
C SER A 83 -21.85 18.40 0.02
N THR A 84 -23.01 19.05 0.15
CA THR A 84 -23.19 20.47 -0.16
C THR A 84 -23.48 21.24 1.13
N ARG A 85 -23.57 22.58 1.04
CA ARG A 85 -23.95 23.41 2.20
C ARG A 85 -25.36 23.10 2.71
N GLU A 86 -26.22 22.65 1.80
CA GLU A 86 -27.63 22.33 2.06
C GLU A 86 -27.83 20.87 2.51
N LYS A 87 -26.98 19.94 2.04
CA LYS A 87 -27.07 18.51 2.35
C LYS A 87 -25.73 17.95 2.80
N LEU A 88 -25.58 17.72 4.10
CA LEU A 88 -24.43 17.05 4.68
C LEU A 88 -24.60 15.53 4.59
N THR A 89 -23.68 14.87 3.88
CA THR A 89 -23.64 13.41 3.71
C THR A 89 -22.32 12.86 4.24
N MET A 90 -22.36 11.75 4.98
CA MET A 90 -21.14 11.10 5.50
C MET A 90 -20.39 10.29 4.43
N LEU A 91 -21.12 9.69 3.48
CA LEU A 91 -20.57 8.93 2.35
C LEU A 91 -21.03 9.57 1.04
N PRO A 92 -20.20 9.58 -0.01
CA PRO A 92 -20.62 10.09 -1.31
C PRO A 92 -21.75 9.24 -1.90
N GLU A 93 -22.66 9.91 -2.59
CA GLU A 93 -23.73 9.26 -3.36
C GLU A 93 -23.22 8.99 -4.78
N CYS A 94 -22.81 7.75 -5.01
CA CYS A 94 -22.22 7.31 -6.28
C CYS A 94 -23.24 6.55 -7.15
N PRO A 95 -23.37 6.89 -8.45
CA PRO A 95 -24.21 6.14 -9.38
C PRO A 95 -23.60 4.78 -9.76
N GLU A 96 -24.38 3.93 -10.41
CA GLU A 96 -23.86 2.66 -10.95
C GLU A 96 -22.73 2.89 -11.95
N GLY A 97 -21.67 2.08 -11.86
CA GLY A 97 -20.47 2.22 -12.68
C GLY A 97 -19.46 3.25 -12.17
N ALA A 98 -19.76 4.01 -11.11
CA ALA A 98 -18.77 4.85 -10.44
C ALA A 98 -17.61 4.00 -9.89
N GLY A 99 -16.37 4.41 -10.16
CA GLY A 99 -15.17 3.62 -9.89
C GLY A 99 -14.73 2.72 -11.05
N GLY A 100 -15.47 2.73 -12.16
CA GLY A 100 -15.12 2.00 -13.37
C GLY A 100 -15.65 0.56 -13.37
N LEU A 101 -15.31 -0.17 -14.43
CA LEU A 101 -15.53 -1.62 -14.47
C LEU A 101 -14.75 -2.32 -13.34
N PRO A 102 -15.26 -3.42 -12.77
CA PRO A 102 -14.60 -4.11 -11.67
C PRO A 102 -13.20 -4.60 -12.11
N PRO A 103 -12.19 -4.46 -11.24
CA PRO A 103 -10.85 -4.95 -11.55
C PRO A 103 -10.81 -6.48 -11.62
N PRO A 104 -9.82 -7.06 -12.32
CA PRO A 104 -9.48 -8.47 -12.17
C PRO A 104 -9.24 -8.80 -10.70
N GLN A 105 -9.80 -9.91 -10.24
CA GLN A 105 -9.65 -10.35 -8.87
C GLN A 105 -9.41 -11.85 -8.78
N ARG A 106 -8.79 -12.28 -7.68
CA ARG A 106 -8.63 -13.69 -7.33
C ARG A 106 -8.59 -13.89 -5.82
N ILE A 107 -8.93 -15.09 -5.39
CA ILE A 107 -8.75 -15.55 -4.02
C ILE A 107 -7.30 -16.02 -3.85
N GLN A 108 -6.62 -15.46 -2.85
CA GLN A 108 -5.28 -15.83 -2.41
C GLN A 108 -5.31 -17.07 -1.52
N ARG A 109 -4.16 -17.74 -1.37
CA ARG A 109 -4.02 -18.93 -0.50
C ARG A 109 -4.39 -18.63 0.96
N SER A 110 -4.13 -17.40 1.39
CA SER A 110 -4.46 -16.83 2.71
C SER A 110 -5.92 -16.38 2.86
N THR A 111 -6.79 -16.70 1.89
CA THR A 111 -8.26 -16.51 1.83
C THR A 111 -8.77 -15.11 1.51
N GLU A 112 -7.92 -14.09 1.44
CA GLU A 112 -8.30 -12.75 0.97
C GLU A 112 -8.56 -12.71 -0.55
N ILE A 113 -9.42 -11.78 -0.95
CA ILE A 113 -9.67 -11.46 -2.36
C ILE A 113 -8.72 -10.34 -2.76
N LEU A 114 -7.74 -10.65 -3.60
CA LEU A 114 -6.80 -9.67 -4.14
C LEU A 114 -7.34 -9.09 -5.44
N GLN A 115 -7.39 -7.76 -5.54
CA GLN A 115 -7.79 -7.00 -6.72
C GLN A 115 -6.56 -6.35 -7.38
N ASP A 116 -6.49 -6.43 -8.71
CA ASP A 116 -5.48 -5.74 -9.49
C ASP A 116 -5.97 -4.33 -9.86
N LEU A 117 -5.38 -3.31 -9.25
CA LEU A 117 -5.68 -1.90 -9.51
C LEU A 117 -4.61 -1.21 -10.37
N THR A 118 -3.74 -1.98 -11.02
CA THR A 118 -2.74 -1.46 -11.95
C THR A 118 -3.40 -0.58 -13.02
N ASN A 119 -2.77 0.56 -13.35
CA ASN A 119 -3.28 1.58 -14.29
C ASN A 119 -4.60 2.25 -13.87
N ARG A 120 -4.91 2.30 -12.57
CA ARG A 120 -6.08 3.03 -12.06
C ARG A 120 -5.67 4.14 -11.12
N ASN A 121 -6.48 5.19 -11.08
CA ASN A 121 -6.42 6.16 -10.00
C ASN A 121 -6.95 5.50 -8.71
N ILE A 122 -6.04 5.09 -7.84
CA ILE A 122 -6.36 4.34 -6.61
C ILE A 122 -7.24 5.17 -5.69
N SER A 123 -6.94 6.45 -5.49
CA SER A 123 -7.72 7.34 -4.62
C SER A 123 -9.16 7.46 -5.11
N ASP A 124 -9.36 7.68 -6.41
CA ASP A 124 -10.71 7.75 -7.02
C ASP A 124 -11.46 6.42 -6.85
N PHE A 125 -10.82 5.31 -7.18
CA PHE A 125 -11.40 3.98 -7.05
C PHE A 125 -11.81 3.66 -5.61
N LEU A 126 -10.93 3.93 -4.63
CA LEU A 126 -11.20 3.65 -3.22
C LEU A 126 -12.40 4.46 -2.73
N VAL A 127 -12.45 5.77 -3.02
CA VAL A 127 -13.56 6.65 -2.58
C VAL A 127 -14.88 6.25 -3.24
N LYS A 128 -14.88 6.01 -4.56
CA LYS A 128 -16.12 5.68 -5.30
C LYS A 128 -16.68 4.31 -4.96
N THR A 129 -15.82 3.32 -4.66
CA THR A 129 -16.27 1.94 -4.37
C THR A 129 -16.60 1.69 -2.90
N TYR A 130 -16.08 2.52 -1.99
CA TYR A 130 -16.27 2.35 -0.56
C TYR A 130 -17.75 2.32 -0.10
N PRO A 131 -18.65 3.22 -0.58
CA PRO A 131 -20.06 3.16 -0.19
C PRO A 131 -20.74 1.85 -0.54
N ALA A 132 -20.42 1.27 -1.70
CA ALA A 132 -21.01 0.00 -2.14
C ALA A 132 -20.52 -1.18 -1.28
N LEU A 133 -19.21 -1.20 -0.96
CA LEU A 133 -18.62 -2.21 -0.07
C LEU A 133 -19.26 -2.17 1.32
N ILE A 134 -19.38 -0.98 1.90
CA ILE A 134 -19.95 -0.79 3.24
C ILE A 134 -21.45 -1.10 3.26
N ARG A 135 -22.23 -0.70 2.23
CA ARG A 135 -23.66 -1.04 2.15
C ARG A 135 -23.91 -2.54 2.10
N SER A 136 -23.02 -3.30 1.47
CA SER A 136 -23.10 -4.76 1.45
C SER A 136 -22.80 -5.41 2.80
N SER A 137 -22.00 -4.75 3.65
CA SER A 137 -21.59 -5.26 4.96
C SER A 137 -22.36 -4.66 6.15
N LEU A 138 -23.22 -3.69 5.89
CA LEU A 138 -24.08 -3.02 6.86
C LEU A 138 -25.12 -4.01 7.41
N LYS A 139 -24.86 -4.57 8.60
CA LYS A 139 -25.84 -5.37 9.34
C LYS A 139 -26.78 -4.49 10.15
N SER A 140 -26.28 -3.37 10.70
CA SER A 140 -27.08 -2.33 11.38
C SER A 140 -26.35 -0.98 11.39
N LYS A 141 -27.02 0.09 11.82
CA LYS A 141 -26.42 1.44 11.90
C LYS A 141 -25.18 1.51 12.82
N PHE A 142 -25.05 0.60 13.78
CA PHE A 142 -23.95 0.58 14.76
C PHE A 142 -22.87 -0.48 14.46
N TRP A 143 -23.19 -1.47 13.63
CA TRP A 143 -22.31 -2.61 13.35
C TRP A 143 -22.04 -2.74 11.86
N VAL A 144 -20.87 -2.26 11.47
CA VAL A 144 -20.35 -2.33 10.11
C VAL A 144 -19.04 -3.09 10.16
N ASN A 145 -18.99 -4.25 9.49
CA ASN A 145 -17.74 -4.92 9.26
C ASN A 145 -17.05 -4.28 8.06
N GLU A 146 -15.86 -3.74 8.30
CA GLU A 146 -15.02 -3.26 7.21
C GLU A 146 -14.61 -4.46 6.33
N GLN A 147 -14.67 -4.29 5.02
CA GLN A 147 -14.29 -5.34 4.07
C GLN A 147 -12.95 -5.07 3.40
N ARG A 148 -12.43 -3.84 3.48
CA ARG A 148 -11.12 -3.48 2.95
C ARG A 148 -10.31 -2.75 4.01
N TYR A 149 -9.32 -3.45 4.56
CA TYR A 149 -8.43 -2.89 5.58
C TYR A 149 -7.16 -2.25 5.01
N GLY A 150 -6.83 -2.51 3.73
CA GLY A 150 -5.68 -1.91 3.08
C GLY A 150 -5.29 -2.55 1.75
N GLY A 151 -4.17 -2.09 1.18
CA GLY A 151 -3.57 -2.56 -0.06
C GLY A 151 -2.18 -1.97 -0.27
N ILE A 152 -1.50 -2.42 -1.32
CA ILE A 152 -0.11 -2.03 -1.62
C ILE A 152 -0.01 -1.46 -3.04
N SER A 153 0.75 -0.40 -3.21
CA SER A 153 1.16 0.06 -4.55
C SER A 153 2.68 0.02 -4.67
N ILE A 154 3.16 -0.45 -5.81
CA ILE A 154 4.58 -0.64 -6.10
C ILE A 154 4.96 0.26 -7.26
N GLY A 155 6.10 0.95 -7.16
CA GLY A 155 6.66 1.71 -8.28
C GLY A 155 6.18 3.15 -8.36
N GLY A 156 6.08 3.84 -7.23
CA GLY A 156 6.05 5.31 -7.26
C GLY A 156 7.48 5.84 -7.46
N LYS A 157 7.69 6.66 -8.49
CA LYS A 157 8.95 7.38 -8.67
C LYS A 157 8.93 8.70 -7.94
N LEU A 158 9.86 8.87 -7.00
CA LEU A 158 10.13 10.18 -6.41
C LEU A 158 11.11 10.95 -7.30
N PRO A 159 10.94 12.28 -7.44
CA PRO A 159 11.88 13.09 -8.20
C PRO A 159 13.19 13.17 -7.43
N VAL A 160 14.19 12.37 -7.84
CA VAL A 160 15.51 12.38 -7.20
C VAL A 160 16.25 13.67 -7.57
N LEU A 161 16.98 14.24 -6.61
CA LEU A 161 17.88 15.37 -6.85
C LEU A 161 18.88 15.04 -7.98
N PRO A 162 18.99 15.89 -9.03
CA PRO A 162 19.90 15.65 -10.15
C PRO A 162 21.37 15.97 -9.82
N ILE A 163 21.67 16.29 -8.56
CA ILE A 163 22.99 16.75 -8.11
C ILE A 163 23.66 15.60 -7.36
N THR A 164 24.86 15.22 -7.80
CA THR A 164 25.68 14.27 -7.06
C THR A 164 26.30 14.96 -5.85
N ALA A 165 26.48 14.21 -4.77
CA ALA A 165 27.04 14.78 -3.56
C ALA A 165 28.49 15.23 -3.74
N GLU A 166 29.24 14.53 -4.59
CA GLU A 166 30.61 14.87 -4.95
C GLU A 166 30.64 16.25 -5.61
N ALA A 167 29.74 16.50 -6.57
CA ALA A 167 29.64 17.79 -7.25
C ALA A 167 29.25 18.92 -6.28
N LEU A 168 28.36 18.64 -5.31
CA LEU A 168 27.98 19.62 -4.29
C LEU A 168 29.16 19.96 -3.37
N VAL A 169 29.87 18.94 -2.88
CA VAL A 169 31.04 19.13 -2.00
C VAL A 169 32.17 19.86 -2.73
N GLU A 170 32.42 19.50 -3.99
CA GLU A 170 33.42 20.17 -4.83
C GLU A 170 33.04 21.64 -5.09
N PHE A 171 31.78 21.91 -5.43
CA PHE A 171 31.27 23.26 -5.60
C PHE A 171 31.48 24.13 -4.35
N LEU A 172 31.12 23.60 -3.17
CA LEU A 172 31.30 24.31 -1.90
C LEU A 172 32.78 24.53 -1.57
N SER A 173 33.66 23.58 -1.93
CA SER A 173 35.10 23.73 -1.78
C SER A 173 35.66 24.85 -2.66
N HIS A 174 35.28 24.89 -3.93
CA HIS A 174 35.67 25.96 -4.86
C HIS A 174 35.16 27.33 -4.43
N LEU A 175 33.90 27.41 -3.98
CA LEU A 175 33.33 28.64 -3.43
C LEU A 175 34.10 29.12 -2.19
N GLY A 176 34.47 28.20 -1.30
CA GLY A 176 35.30 28.51 -0.13
C GLY A 176 36.65 29.09 -0.53
N GLN A 177 37.33 28.51 -1.53
CA GLN A 177 38.59 29.02 -2.04
C GLN A 177 38.45 30.44 -2.62
N MET A 178 37.40 30.70 -3.41
CA MET A 178 37.12 32.04 -3.95
C MET A 178 36.87 33.09 -2.85
N MET A 179 36.23 32.68 -1.76
CA MET A 179 35.90 33.56 -0.63
C MET A 179 37.00 33.63 0.44
N ASN A 180 38.15 32.97 0.23
CA ASN A 180 39.24 32.81 1.19
C ASN A 180 38.79 32.18 2.54
N VAL A 181 37.88 31.21 2.46
CA VAL A 181 37.35 30.41 3.58
C VAL A 181 37.85 28.98 3.44
N SER A 182 38.75 28.57 4.34
CA SER A 182 39.38 27.25 4.32
C SER A 182 38.58 26.12 5.00
N GLY A 183 37.46 26.47 5.64
CA GLY A 183 36.58 25.55 6.36
C GLY A 183 37.22 24.99 7.65
N GLY A 184 36.47 25.00 8.75
CA GLY A 184 36.91 24.42 10.01
C GLY A 184 36.89 22.89 10.02
N PRO A 185 37.35 22.23 11.09
CA PRO A 185 37.28 20.78 11.24
C PRO A 185 35.85 20.23 11.08
N ILE A 186 34.85 20.98 11.57
CA ILE A 186 33.42 20.64 11.42
C ILE A 186 32.99 20.63 9.96
N THR A 187 33.39 21.66 9.19
CA THR A 187 33.05 21.77 7.77
C THR A 187 33.64 20.61 6.96
N ARG A 188 34.87 20.20 7.29
CA ARG A 188 35.52 19.05 6.66
C ARG A 188 34.81 17.74 6.97
N GLU A 189 34.36 17.57 8.21
CA GLU A 189 33.62 16.37 8.60
C GLU A 189 32.24 16.32 7.94
N ALA A 190 31.49 17.43 7.96
CA ALA A 190 30.22 17.54 7.25
C ALA A 190 30.35 17.27 5.73
N SER A 191 31.46 17.69 5.12
CA SER A 191 31.74 17.43 3.70
C SER A 191 31.96 15.94 3.40
N LYS A 192 32.52 15.17 4.35
CA LYS A 192 32.69 13.71 4.20
C LYS A 192 31.37 12.96 4.38
N GLU A 193 30.48 13.46 5.23
CA GLU A 193 29.17 12.85 5.50
C GLU A 193 28.13 13.19 4.41
N MET A 194 28.32 14.30 3.69
CA MET A 194 27.38 14.78 2.68
C MET A 194 27.03 13.75 1.59
N PRO A 195 27.98 12.95 1.05
CA PRO A 195 27.67 11.87 0.13
C PRO A 195 26.76 10.79 0.70
N ALA A 196 27.03 10.35 1.93
CA ALA A 196 26.15 9.39 2.59
C ALA A 196 24.77 10.00 2.85
N PHE A 197 24.71 11.26 3.27
CA PHE A 197 23.45 11.97 3.53
C PHE A 197 22.58 12.07 2.26
N LEU A 198 23.12 12.60 1.16
CA LEU A 198 22.36 12.78 -0.08
C LEU A 198 21.95 11.45 -0.72
N LYS A 199 22.80 10.41 -0.63
CA LYS A 199 22.48 9.06 -1.11
C LYS A 199 21.25 8.46 -0.40
N HIS A 200 21.05 8.77 0.88
CA HIS A 200 19.95 8.21 1.67
C HIS A 200 18.79 9.20 1.90
N LEU A 201 18.86 10.40 1.31
CA LEU A 201 17.82 11.41 1.43
C LEU A 201 16.53 10.97 0.72
N GLU A 202 16.68 10.42 -0.49
CA GLU A 202 15.57 10.01 -1.35
C GLU A 202 15.87 8.67 -2.01
N THR A 203 14.81 7.90 -2.25
CA THR A 203 14.88 6.63 -2.98
C THR A 203 13.99 6.77 -4.21
N GLU A 204 14.53 6.41 -5.39
CA GLU A 204 13.77 6.52 -6.65
C GLU A 204 12.55 5.59 -6.61
N ASP A 205 12.77 4.34 -6.23
CA ASP A 205 11.76 3.29 -6.18
C ASP A 205 11.13 3.21 -4.79
N ASN A 206 9.80 3.36 -4.71
CA ASN A 206 9.05 3.25 -3.46
C ASN A 206 7.89 2.25 -3.52
N ILE A 207 7.50 1.80 -2.32
CA ILE A 207 6.29 1.02 -2.05
C ILE A 207 5.38 1.88 -1.18
N LYS A 208 4.11 2.03 -1.57
CA LYS A 208 3.10 2.76 -0.82
C LYS A 208 2.15 1.78 -0.15
N VAL A 209 1.97 1.94 1.15
CA VAL A 209 0.99 1.19 1.93
C VAL A 209 -0.28 2.02 2.08
N TRP A 210 -1.40 1.49 1.62
CA TRP A 210 -2.73 2.04 1.86
C TRP A 210 -3.37 1.26 2.99
N PHE A 211 -3.81 1.96 4.04
CA PHE A 211 -4.47 1.32 5.18
C PHE A 211 -5.75 2.07 5.54
N ASN A 212 -6.73 1.31 6.03
CA ASN A 212 -7.97 1.86 6.56
C ASN A 212 -7.88 1.95 8.09
N ASN A 213 -7.97 3.16 8.62
CA ASN A 213 -7.85 3.42 10.06
C ASN A 213 -9.03 2.88 10.89
N LYS A 214 -10.09 2.35 10.25
CA LYS A 214 -11.14 1.58 10.94
C LYS A 214 -10.60 0.26 11.50
N GLY A 215 -9.54 -0.30 10.90
CA GLY A 215 -8.81 -1.42 11.47
C GLY A 215 -7.72 -0.93 12.42
N TRP A 216 -7.88 -1.22 13.71
CA TRP A 216 -6.93 -0.86 14.78
C TRP A 216 -5.49 -1.28 14.46
N HIS A 217 -5.32 -2.48 13.90
CA HIS A 217 -4.02 -3.05 13.54
C HIS A 217 -3.62 -2.82 12.07
N ALA A 218 -4.44 -2.15 11.26
CA ALA A 218 -4.28 -2.15 9.80
C ALA A 218 -2.93 -1.54 9.38
N LEU A 219 -2.55 -0.39 9.93
CA LEU A 219 -1.29 0.28 9.62
C LEU A 219 -0.09 -0.66 9.78
N VAL A 220 0.11 -1.18 10.99
CA VAL A 220 1.26 -2.06 11.31
C VAL A 220 1.22 -3.37 10.53
N SER A 221 0.02 -3.88 10.25
CA SER A 221 -0.17 -5.12 9.50
C SER A 221 0.30 -4.99 8.05
N PHE A 222 -0.15 -3.95 7.34
CA PHE A 222 0.22 -3.75 5.94
C PHE A 222 1.66 -3.27 5.78
N LEU A 223 2.22 -2.52 6.75
CA LEU A 223 3.66 -2.27 6.79
C LEU A 223 4.46 -3.57 6.90
N ASN A 224 4.02 -4.50 7.76
CA ASN A 224 4.68 -5.79 7.88
C ASN A 224 4.61 -6.60 6.57
N VAL A 225 3.47 -6.56 5.86
CA VAL A 225 3.37 -7.17 4.52
C VAL A 225 4.38 -6.55 3.55
N ALA A 226 4.50 -5.22 3.52
CA ALA A 226 5.45 -4.54 2.64
C ALA A 226 6.91 -4.91 2.96
N HIS A 227 7.30 -4.95 4.24
CA HIS A 227 8.65 -5.37 4.63
C HIS A 227 8.94 -6.85 4.30
N ASN A 228 7.95 -7.73 4.43
CA ASN A 228 8.10 -9.13 4.00
C ASN A 228 8.27 -9.26 2.50
N ALA A 229 7.57 -8.42 1.71
CA ALA A 229 7.77 -8.37 0.27
C ALA A 229 9.20 -7.96 -0.09
N ILE A 230 9.73 -6.92 0.58
CA ILE A 230 11.11 -6.46 0.41
C ILE A 230 12.11 -7.56 0.77
N LEU A 231 11.93 -8.21 1.93
CA LEU A 231 12.79 -9.33 2.35
C LEU A 231 12.87 -10.41 1.28
N ARG A 232 11.71 -10.87 0.81
CA ARG A 232 11.60 -11.99 -0.13
C ARG A 232 12.09 -11.64 -1.52
N ALA A 233 11.84 -10.41 -2.00
CA ALA A 233 12.36 -9.94 -3.28
C ALA A 233 13.89 -9.77 -3.27
N GLY A 234 14.49 -9.55 -2.10
CA GLY A 234 15.94 -9.45 -1.91
C GLY A 234 16.67 -10.77 -1.66
N LEU A 235 15.96 -11.90 -1.64
CA LEU A 235 16.59 -13.21 -1.43
C LEU A 235 17.45 -13.63 -2.64
N HIS A 236 18.49 -14.43 -2.37
CA HIS A 236 19.23 -15.10 -3.43
C HIS A 236 18.34 -16.13 -4.14
N LYS A 237 18.59 -16.37 -5.42
CA LYS A 237 17.77 -17.24 -6.29
C LYS A 237 17.72 -18.71 -5.84
N ASP A 238 18.65 -19.16 -5.00
CA ASP A 238 18.70 -20.50 -4.41
C ASP A 238 17.81 -20.66 -3.16
N LYS A 239 17.26 -19.57 -2.63
CA LYS A 239 16.40 -19.57 -1.44
C LYS A 239 14.93 -19.62 -1.82
N ASP A 240 14.16 -20.38 -1.04
CA ASP A 240 12.72 -20.45 -1.19
C ASP A 240 12.03 -19.33 -0.38
N PRO A 241 11.32 -18.38 -1.00
CA PRO A 241 10.61 -17.32 -0.30
C PRO A 241 9.57 -17.82 0.73
N GLU A 242 9.08 -19.06 0.62
CA GLU A 242 8.14 -19.65 1.58
C GLU A 242 8.80 -20.02 2.92
N GLU A 243 10.14 -19.98 3.03
CA GLU A 243 10.89 -20.22 4.27
C GLU A 243 11.22 -18.94 5.05
N TYR A 244 10.99 -17.77 4.45
CA TYR A 244 11.41 -16.49 5.00
C TYR A 244 10.22 -15.57 5.29
N GLY A 245 10.08 -15.17 6.55
CA GLY A 245 9.12 -14.17 6.95
C GLY A 245 9.43 -13.52 8.30
N ILE A 246 9.10 -12.24 8.41
CA ILE A 246 9.20 -11.42 9.63
C ILE A 246 7.80 -11.27 10.21
N THR A 247 7.57 -11.80 11.40
CA THR A 247 6.32 -11.62 12.13
C THR A 247 6.52 -10.58 13.22
N VAL A 248 5.61 -9.61 13.29
CA VAL A 248 5.65 -8.53 14.28
C VAL A 248 4.53 -8.76 15.28
N THR A 249 4.89 -8.87 16.55
CA THR A 249 3.96 -9.05 17.66
C THR A 249 3.89 -7.76 18.46
N SER A 250 2.70 -7.18 18.57
CA SER A 250 2.46 -6.05 19.46
C SER A 250 2.16 -6.58 20.86
N GLN A 251 3.08 -6.36 21.80
CA GLN A 251 2.92 -6.74 23.20
C GLN A 251 2.97 -5.47 24.07
N PRO A 252 1.81 -4.96 24.52
CA PRO A 252 1.76 -3.82 25.41
C PRO A 252 2.51 -4.09 26.72
N LEU A 253 3.06 -3.03 27.31
CA LEU A 253 3.64 -3.10 28.65
C LEU A 253 2.55 -3.26 29.71
N ASN A 254 2.94 -3.81 30.86
CA ASN A 254 2.05 -3.88 32.02
C ASN A 254 1.60 -2.47 32.43
N LEU A 255 0.33 -2.37 32.83
CA LEU A 255 -0.26 -1.11 33.27
C LEU A 255 0.37 -0.66 34.59
N THR A 256 0.59 0.64 34.73
CA THR A 256 0.99 1.23 36.01
C THR A 256 -0.19 1.28 36.99
N LYS A 257 0.08 1.57 38.26
CA LYS A 257 -0.96 1.70 39.28
C LYS A 257 -1.97 2.80 38.93
N GLU A 258 -1.48 3.90 38.37
CA GLU A 258 -2.29 5.05 37.97
C GLU A 258 -3.22 4.68 36.81
N GLN A 259 -2.69 3.99 35.79
CA GLN A 259 -3.49 3.52 34.65
C GLN A 259 -4.54 2.49 35.06
N LEU A 260 -4.21 1.60 35.98
CA LEU A 260 -5.17 0.65 36.54
C LEU A 260 -6.31 1.39 37.26
N SER A 261 -6.00 2.45 37.99
CA SER A 261 -7.02 3.24 38.69
C SER A 261 -7.99 3.96 37.74
N GLU A 262 -7.53 4.40 36.56
CA GLU A 262 -8.39 5.03 35.54
C GLU A 262 -9.33 4.04 34.84
N ILE A 263 -8.93 2.77 34.70
CA ILE A 263 -9.74 1.73 34.02
C ILE A 263 -10.78 1.13 34.97
N THR A 264 -10.55 1.18 36.28
CA THR A 264 -11.46 0.60 37.29
C THR A 264 -12.61 1.52 37.74
N VAL A 265 -12.73 2.73 37.16
CA VAL A 265 -13.79 3.70 37.48
C VAL A 265 -14.92 3.65 36.47
#